data_AF-A0A7S7NK07-F1
#
_entry.id   AF-A0A7S7NK07-F1
#
_cell.length_a   1.000
_cell.length_b   1.000
_cell.length_c   1.000
_cell.angle_alpha   90.00
_cell.angle_beta   90.00
_cell.angle_gamma   90.00
#
_symmetry.space_group_name_H-M   'P 1'
#
loop_
_entity.id
_entity.type
_entity.pdbx_description
1 polymer ?
#
loop_
_entity_poly.entity_id
_entity_poly.type
_entity_poly.pdbx_seq_one_letter_code
_entity_poly.pdbx_strand_id
1 'polypeptide(L)'
;MRLARQSKKKTQGGHSLVDFALVSMFLIPIMMATISVGFNTSRAIQVTTVTRDAANMYARWVDFSLASNQNLLVRLAAGLDMTATSGNGVIILSKVTYIASSDCTGAGLTTGQCTNMNQYVIINRIVVGNASFKTSAFGTPGSLAANGDVQGYLTDASARATNFGNVLTLTSGQFAFMAEGFFKGLSWSVPGSNVGNLISRRYIF
;
A
#
# COMPACT_ATOMS: atom_id res chain seq x y z
N MET A 1 -4.93 -6.81 88.98
CA MET A 1 -3.82 -7.14 88.07
C MET A 1 -4.39 -7.28 86.66
N ARG A 2 -4.27 -6.25 85.81
CA ARG A 2 -4.82 -6.25 84.43
C ARG A 2 -3.71 -6.58 83.44
N LEU A 3 -3.83 -7.70 82.72
CA LEU A 3 -2.92 -8.09 81.65
C LEU A 3 -3.16 -7.22 80.42
N ALA A 4 -2.20 -6.36 80.09
CA ALA A 4 -2.19 -5.60 78.86
C ALA A 4 -1.83 -6.55 77.69
N ARG A 5 -2.81 -6.82 76.82
CA ARG A 5 -2.59 -7.60 75.59
C ARG A 5 -1.90 -6.70 74.57
N GLN A 6 -0.58 -6.82 74.43
CA GLN A 6 0.18 -6.16 73.36
C GLN A 6 -0.24 -6.73 72.00
N SER A 7 -0.97 -5.94 71.22
CA SER A 7 -1.16 -6.20 69.79
C SER A 7 0.12 -5.83 69.05
N LYS A 8 0.90 -6.83 68.61
CA LYS A 8 2.01 -6.62 67.67
C LYS A 8 1.42 -6.32 66.29
N LYS A 9 1.37 -5.04 65.90
CA LYS A 9 1.17 -4.67 64.48
C LYS A 9 2.41 -5.11 63.70
N LYS A 10 2.29 -6.21 62.95
CA LYS A 10 3.27 -6.59 61.92
C LYS A 10 3.33 -5.47 60.88
N THR A 11 4.46 -4.80 60.77
CA THR A 11 4.81 -3.94 59.63
C THR A 11 5.08 -4.84 58.42
N GLN A 12 4.02 -5.33 57.79
CA GLN A 12 4.05 -5.84 56.42
C GLN A 12 3.61 -4.71 55.48
N GLY A 13 4.51 -3.77 55.20
CA GLY A 13 4.21 -2.64 54.33
C GLY A 13 5.47 -2.18 53.65
N GLY A 14 5.70 -2.65 52.42
CA GLY A 14 6.84 -2.19 51.61
C GLY A 14 7.12 -3.04 50.37
N HIS A 15 6.97 -4.37 50.46
CA HIS A 15 7.34 -5.27 49.35
C HIS A 15 6.40 -5.17 48.15
N SER A 16 5.09 -4.98 48.37
CA SER A 16 4.12 -4.91 47.28
C SER A 16 4.30 -3.70 46.35
N LEU A 17 4.90 -2.61 46.83
CA LEU A 17 5.11 -1.39 46.02
C LEU A 17 6.31 -1.55 45.08
N VAL A 18 7.37 -2.24 45.55
CA VAL A 18 8.56 -2.57 44.73
C VAL A 18 8.21 -3.62 43.68
N ASP A 19 7.43 -4.65 44.04
CA ASP A 19 6.97 -5.65 43.07
C ASP A 19 6.07 -5.03 42.00
N PHE A 20 5.15 -4.14 42.40
CA PHE A 20 4.32 -3.40 41.46
C PHE A 20 5.16 -2.49 40.54
N ALA A 21 6.18 -1.81 41.09
CA ALA A 21 7.08 -0.97 40.30
C ALA A 21 7.86 -1.80 39.26
N LEU A 22 8.41 -2.95 39.66
CA LEU A 22 9.13 -3.86 38.76
C LEU A 22 8.22 -4.40 37.64
N VAL A 23 6.99 -4.79 37.96
CA VAL A 23 6.03 -5.28 36.95
C VAL A 23 5.59 -4.15 36.02
N SER A 24 5.35 -2.95 36.56
CA SER A 24 4.92 -1.77 35.78
C SER A 24 5.96 -1.32 34.75
N MET A 25 7.25 -1.49 35.05
CA MET A 25 8.35 -1.18 34.14
C MET A 25 8.29 -2.00 32.85
N PHE A 26 7.77 -3.23 32.90
CA PHE A 26 7.58 -4.07 31.71
C PHE A 26 6.17 -3.94 31.12
N LEU A 27 5.13 -3.78 31.95
CA LEU A 27 3.75 -3.69 31.48
C LEU A 27 3.49 -2.44 30.64
N ILE A 28 4.02 -1.28 31.04
CA ILE A 28 3.75 -0.02 30.35
C ILE A 28 4.30 -0.04 28.90
N PRO A 29 5.56 -0.43 28.64
CA PRO A 29 6.07 -0.56 27.28
C PRO A 29 5.30 -1.58 26.44
N ILE A 30 4.91 -2.72 27.01
CA ILE A 30 4.18 -3.78 26.29
C ILE A 30 2.77 -3.31 25.92
N MET A 31 2.08 -2.59 26.80
CA MET A 31 0.76 -2.02 26.50
C MET A 31 0.85 -0.98 25.38
N MET A 32 1.84 -0.08 25.43
CA MET A 32 2.07 0.90 24.35
C MET A 32 2.39 0.22 23.01
N ALA A 33 3.20 -0.84 23.03
CA ALA A 33 3.51 -1.61 21.83
C ALA A 33 2.25 -2.28 21.25
N THR A 34 1.43 -2.90 22.10
CA THR A 34 0.20 -3.59 21.68
C THR A 34 -0.80 -2.62 21.07
N ILE A 35 -0.98 -1.44 21.67
CA ILE A 35 -1.86 -0.40 21.14
C ILE A 35 -1.37 0.08 19.75
N SER A 36 -0.07 0.31 19.59
CA SER A 36 0.50 0.71 18.29
C SER A 36 0.29 -0.36 17.22
N VAL A 37 0.51 -1.64 17.55
CA VAL A 37 0.28 -2.75 16.61
C VAL A 37 -1.20 -2.89 16.27
N GLY A 38 -2.10 -2.74 17.25
CA GLY A 38 -3.55 -2.80 17.04
C GLY A 38 -4.03 -1.74 16.04
N PHE A 39 -3.66 -0.48 16.24
CA PHE A 39 -4.02 0.61 15.33
C PHE A 39 -3.43 0.43 13.92
N ASN A 40 -2.18 -0.03 13.80
CA ASN A 40 -1.57 -0.32 12.49
C ASN A 40 -2.28 -1.48 11.79
N THR A 41 -2.72 -2.49 12.54
CA THR A 41 -3.49 -3.63 12.00
C THR A 41 -4.85 -3.16 11.51
N SER A 42 -5.57 -2.33 12.26
CA SER A 42 -6.84 -1.75 11.81
C SER A 42 -6.68 -0.94 10.52
N ARG A 43 -5.64 -0.10 10.43
CA ARG A 43 -5.31 0.63 9.18
C ARG A 43 -4.95 -0.33 8.05
N ALA A 44 -4.20 -1.40 8.33
CA ALA A 44 -3.84 -2.40 7.32
C ALA A 44 -5.06 -3.11 6.72
N ILE A 45 -6.09 -3.39 7.54
CA ILE A 45 -7.37 -3.94 7.06
C ILE A 45 -8.07 -2.93 6.16
N GLN A 46 -8.14 -1.65 6.55
CA GLN A 46 -8.76 -0.59 5.72
C GLN A 46 -8.03 -0.42 4.38
N VAL A 47 -6.69 -0.37 4.39
CA VAL A 47 -5.89 -0.28 3.16
C VAL A 47 -6.14 -1.49 2.26
N THR A 48 -6.27 -2.68 2.85
CA THR A 48 -6.57 -3.91 2.13
C THR A 48 -7.94 -3.84 1.44
N THR A 49 -8.99 -3.41 2.16
CA THR A 49 -10.34 -3.29 1.57
C THR A 49 -10.37 -2.23 0.47
N VAL A 50 -9.82 -1.04 0.71
CA VAL A 50 -9.84 0.06 -0.26
C VAL A 50 -9.06 -0.30 -1.52
N THR A 51 -7.84 -0.84 -1.36
CA THR A 51 -7.02 -1.20 -2.53
C THR A 51 -7.67 -2.31 -3.35
N ARG A 52 -8.30 -3.29 -2.68
CA ARG A 52 -9.03 -4.38 -3.35
C ARG A 52 -10.25 -3.87 -4.12
N ASP A 53 -11.02 -2.99 -3.49
CA ASP A 53 -12.25 -2.48 -4.09
C ASP A 53 -11.91 -1.55 -5.28
N ALA A 54 -10.86 -0.74 -5.16
CA ALA A 54 -10.28 0.03 -6.26
C ALA A 54 -9.84 -0.87 -7.41
N ALA A 55 -9.14 -1.95 -7.09
CA ALA A 55 -8.72 -2.98 -8.04
C ALA A 55 -9.88 -3.55 -8.84
N ASN A 56 -10.93 -4.01 -8.14
CA ASN A 56 -12.11 -4.59 -8.78
C ASN A 56 -12.90 -3.58 -9.62
N MET A 57 -12.99 -2.32 -9.18
CA MET A 57 -13.62 -1.26 -9.97
C MET A 57 -12.83 -0.98 -11.25
N TYR A 58 -11.50 -0.89 -11.15
CA TYR A 58 -10.63 -0.64 -12.29
C TYR A 58 -10.64 -1.82 -13.29
N ALA A 59 -10.64 -3.07 -12.80
CA ALA A 59 -10.78 -4.28 -13.62
C ALA A 59 -12.10 -4.31 -14.42
N ARG A 60 -13.14 -3.67 -13.87
CA ARG A 60 -14.48 -3.56 -14.46
C ARG A 60 -14.63 -2.29 -15.30
N TRP A 61 -13.53 -1.70 -15.74
CA TRP A 61 -13.48 -0.55 -16.64
C TRP A 61 -14.06 0.74 -16.05
N VAL A 62 -14.06 0.88 -14.72
CA VAL A 62 -14.34 2.19 -14.11
C VAL A 62 -13.17 3.13 -14.39
N ASP A 63 -13.46 4.25 -15.05
CA ASP A 63 -12.47 5.24 -15.43
C ASP A 63 -12.13 6.19 -14.27
N PHE A 64 -10.98 5.98 -13.65
CA PHE A 64 -10.48 6.83 -12.56
C PHE A 64 -9.74 8.10 -13.04
N SER A 65 -9.70 8.39 -14.33
CA SER A 65 -9.30 9.73 -14.82
C SER A 65 -10.34 10.80 -14.48
N LEU A 66 -11.61 10.39 -14.31
CA LEU A 66 -12.71 11.27 -13.96
C LEU A 66 -12.72 11.61 -12.46
N ALA A 67 -12.78 12.90 -12.14
CA ALA A 67 -12.79 13.39 -10.76
C ALA A 67 -13.90 12.79 -9.89
N SER A 68 -15.08 12.50 -10.47
CA SER A 68 -16.18 11.84 -9.75
C SER A 68 -15.77 10.46 -9.21
N ASN A 69 -15.10 9.66 -10.04
CA ASN A 69 -14.65 8.32 -9.66
C ASN A 69 -13.46 8.37 -8.69
N GLN A 70 -12.59 9.37 -8.82
CA GLN A 70 -11.54 9.63 -7.82
C GLN A 70 -12.15 10.00 -6.46
N ASN A 71 -13.21 10.79 -6.43
CA ASN A 71 -13.92 11.13 -5.19
C ASN A 71 -14.60 9.92 -4.55
N LEU A 72 -15.10 8.96 -5.34
CA LEU A 72 -15.58 7.68 -4.80
C LEU A 72 -14.44 6.92 -4.12
N LEU A 73 -13.26 6.87 -4.72
CA LEU A 73 -12.10 6.22 -4.13
C LEU A 73 -11.65 6.90 -2.82
N VAL A 74 -11.65 8.23 -2.78
CA VAL A 74 -11.35 9.01 -1.56
C VAL A 74 -12.37 8.72 -0.45
N ARG A 75 -13.66 8.59 -0.80
CA ARG A 75 -14.71 8.21 0.15
C ARG A 75 -14.55 6.79 0.67
N LEU A 76 -14.12 5.84 -0.18
CA LEU A 76 -13.77 4.49 0.27
C LEU A 76 -12.58 4.53 1.24
N ALA A 77 -11.61 5.41 0.99
CA ALA A 77 -10.45 5.65 1.84
C ALA A 77 -10.71 6.50 3.09
N ALA A 78 -11.97 6.67 3.51
CA ALA A 78 -12.32 7.45 4.70
C ALA A 78 -11.57 6.96 5.95
N GLY A 79 -10.88 7.88 6.64
CA GLY A 79 -10.05 7.58 7.81
C GLY A 79 -8.57 7.27 7.50
N LEU A 80 -8.18 7.23 6.22
CA LEU A 80 -6.79 7.04 5.79
C LEU A 80 -6.09 8.34 5.36
N ASP A 81 -6.73 9.49 5.54
CA ASP A 81 -6.20 10.83 5.25
C ASP A 81 -5.66 10.99 3.81
N MET A 82 -6.33 10.36 2.85
CA MET A 82 -6.06 10.47 1.42
C MET A 82 -7.03 11.47 0.78
N THR A 83 -6.55 12.29 -0.15
CA THR A 83 -7.40 13.12 -1.03
C THR A 83 -7.18 12.71 -2.49
N ALA A 84 -7.83 13.39 -3.44
CA ALA A 84 -7.70 13.06 -4.86
C ALA A 84 -6.26 13.27 -5.39
N THR A 85 -5.51 14.24 -4.84
CA THR A 85 -4.18 14.64 -5.35
C THR A 85 -3.11 14.75 -4.27
N SER A 86 -3.46 14.55 -3.00
CA SER A 86 -2.56 14.76 -1.86
C SER A 86 -2.93 13.85 -0.68
N GLY A 87 -2.36 14.12 0.49
CA GLY A 87 -2.59 13.40 1.73
C GLY A 87 -1.52 12.35 2.02
N ASN A 88 -1.89 11.43 2.91
CA ASN A 88 -1.04 10.39 3.45
C ASN A 88 -1.13 9.05 2.70
N GLY A 89 -1.72 9.06 1.50
CA GLY A 89 -1.91 7.84 0.72
C GLY A 89 -1.92 8.08 -0.78
N VAL A 90 -1.61 7.02 -1.52
CA VAL A 90 -1.68 6.96 -2.97
C VAL A 90 -2.12 5.57 -3.41
N ILE A 91 -3.01 5.52 -4.38
CA ILE A 91 -3.40 4.31 -5.08
C ILE A 91 -2.97 4.46 -6.54
N ILE A 92 -2.15 3.52 -6.99
CA ILE A 92 -1.65 3.45 -8.36
C ILE A 92 -2.35 2.28 -9.04
N LEU A 93 -3.17 2.60 -10.04
CA LEU A 93 -3.82 1.64 -10.90
C LEU A 93 -2.99 1.51 -12.19
N SER A 94 -2.78 0.30 -12.66
CA SER A 94 -2.04 0.07 -13.90
C SER A 94 -2.57 -1.16 -14.64
N LYS A 95 -2.57 -1.09 -15.97
CA LYS A 95 -2.86 -2.21 -16.86
C LYS A 95 -1.58 -2.61 -17.57
N VAL A 96 -1.23 -3.89 -17.52
CA VAL A 96 0.01 -4.45 -18.07
C VAL A 96 -0.32 -5.48 -19.16
N THR A 97 0.47 -5.52 -20.22
CA THR A 97 0.41 -6.52 -21.28
C THR A 97 1.81 -7.02 -21.62
N TYR A 98 1.90 -8.18 -22.28
CA TYR A 98 3.15 -8.67 -22.87
C TYR A 98 3.18 -8.33 -24.36
N ILE A 99 4.28 -7.74 -24.81
CA ILE A 99 4.46 -7.36 -26.21
C ILE A 99 5.23 -8.46 -26.95
N ALA A 100 4.56 -9.15 -27.86
CA ALA A 100 5.20 -10.08 -28.78
C ALA A 100 5.57 -9.39 -30.11
N SER A 101 6.31 -10.09 -30.96
CA SER A 101 6.66 -9.62 -32.30
C SER A 101 5.43 -9.34 -33.16
N SER A 102 4.35 -10.12 -32.99
CA SER A 102 3.08 -9.94 -33.70
C SER A 102 2.42 -8.59 -33.37
N ASP A 103 2.53 -8.14 -32.12
CA ASP A 103 1.97 -6.87 -31.67
C ASP A 103 2.70 -5.68 -32.31
N CYS A 104 4.03 -5.80 -32.43
CA CYS A 104 4.86 -4.80 -33.12
C CYS A 104 4.50 -4.72 -34.62
N THR A 105 4.42 -5.86 -35.30
CA THR A 105 4.07 -5.89 -36.74
C THR A 105 2.62 -5.47 -37.00
N GLY A 106 1.69 -5.80 -36.10
CA GLY A 106 0.29 -5.39 -36.19
C GLY A 106 0.11 -3.87 -36.03
N ALA A 107 1.02 -3.22 -35.31
CA ALA A 107 1.10 -1.76 -35.20
C ALA A 107 1.85 -1.10 -36.37
N GLY A 108 2.27 -1.85 -37.38
CA GLY A 108 3.03 -1.33 -38.53
C GLY A 108 4.50 -1.01 -38.22
N LEU A 109 5.03 -1.50 -37.10
CA LEU A 109 6.42 -1.30 -36.70
C LEU A 109 7.29 -2.48 -37.13
N THR A 110 8.53 -2.18 -37.53
CA THR A 110 9.55 -3.23 -37.68
C THR A 110 10.05 -3.69 -36.31
N THR A 111 10.61 -4.89 -36.22
CA THR A 111 11.15 -5.45 -34.96
C THR A 111 12.26 -4.57 -34.36
N GLY A 112 13.06 -3.89 -35.19
CA GLY A 112 14.09 -2.96 -34.72
C GLY A 112 13.56 -1.63 -34.17
N GLN A 113 12.34 -1.24 -34.55
CA GLN A 113 11.68 -0.03 -34.04
C GLN A 113 10.88 -0.30 -32.76
N CYS A 114 10.56 -1.58 -32.49
CA CYS A 114 9.78 -1.99 -31.32
C CYS A 114 10.69 -2.25 -30.12
N THR A 115 11.10 -1.17 -29.44
CA THR A 115 11.98 -1.23 -28.27
C THR A 115 11.48 -2.20 -27.20
N ASN A 116 10.17 -2.35 -27.02
CA ASN A 116 9.58 -3.17 -25.96
C ASN A 116 9.19 -4.59 -26.40
N MET A 117 9.67 -5.06 -27.56
CA MET A 117 9.46 -6.44 -27.97
C MET A 117 9.98 -7.43 -26.91
N ASN A 118 9.18 -8.46 -26.62
CA ASN A 118 9.41 -9.47 -25.59
C ASN A 118 9.54 -8.91 -24.16
N GLN A 119 8.88 -7.77 -23.89
CA GLN A 119 8.83 -7.16 -22.57
C GLN A 119 7.39 -7.05 -22.07
N TYR A 120 7.24 -7.04 -20.76
CA TYR A 120 6.00 -6.61 -20.11
C TYR A 120 5.95 -5.08 -20.11
N VAL A 121 4.79 -4.51 -20.45
CA VAL A 121 4.61 -3.08 -20.65
C VAL A 121 3.31 -2.61 -19.99
N ILE A 122 3.39 -1.50 -19.28
CA ILE A 122 2.24 -0.77 -18.76
C ILE A 122 1.61 0.01 -19.91
N ILE A 123 0.33 -0.23 -20.16
CA ILE A 123 -0.42 0.41 -21.26
C ILE A 123 -1.47 1.42 -20.77
N ASN A 124 -1.85 1.36 -19.49
CA ASN A 124 -2.64 2.39 -18.84
C ASN A 124 -2.17 2.55 -17.40
N ARG A 125 -2.16 3.78 -16.91
CA ARG A 125 -1.85 4.15 -15.53
C ARG A 125 -2.71 5.30 -15.07
N ILE A 126 -3.31 5.12 -13.89
CA ILE A 126 -3.98 6.19 -13.16
C ILE A 126 -3.42 6.24 -11.73
N VAL A 127 -3.08 7.43 -11.27
CA VAL A 127 -2.61 7.67 -9.90
C VAL A 127 -3.64 8.55 -9.21
N VAL A 128 -4.15 8.09 -8.07
CA VAL A 128 -5.05 8.87 -7.22
C VAL A 128 -4.39 9.04 -5.86
N GLY A 129 -4.41 10.25 -5.32
CA GLY A 129 -3.73 10.61 -4.08
C GLY A 129 -2.38 11.28 -4.31
N ASN A 130 -1.53 11.21 -3.30
CA ASN A 130 -0.22 11.87 -3.33
C ASN A 130 0.79 11.07 -4.18
N ALA A 131 0.92 11.42 -5.45
CA ALA A 131 1.87 10.78 -6.38
C ALA A 131 3.34 10.82 -5.91
N SER A 132 3.71 11.79 -5.06
CA SER A 132 5.06 11.90 -4.51
C SER A 132 5.30 11.02 -3.29
N PHE A 133 4.25 10.42 -2.71
CA PHE A 133 4.37 9.60 -1.50
C PHE A 133 5.10 8.28 -1.80
N LYS A 134 4.72 7.61 -2.88
CA LYS A 134 5.34 6.36 -3.34
C LYS A 134 5.17 6.20 -4.86
N THR A 135 6.19 5.60 -5.47
CA THR A 135 6.15 5.17 -6.87
C THR A 135 5.77 3.69 -6.97
N SER A 136 5.22 3.29 -8.12
CA SER A 136 4.95 1.88 -8.44
C SER A 136 6.22 1.04 -8.36
N ALA A 137 6.10 -0.23 -7.95
CA ALA A 137 7.25 -1.14 -7.93
C ALA A 137 7.63 -1.70 -9.31
N PHE A 138 6.73 -1.59 -10.30
CA PHE A 138 6.94 -2.18 -11.63
C PHE A 138 7.47 -1.17 -12.66
N GLY A 139 7.50 0.11 -12.34
CA GLY A 139 8.00 1.16 -13.24
C GLY A 139 7.05 2.34 -13.34
N THR A 140 7.48 3.40 -14.01
CA THR A 140 6.68 4.61 -14.24
C THR A 140 6.78 5.07 -15.69
N PRO A 141 5.71 4.91 -16.49
CA PRO A 141 5.68 5.41 -17.87
C PRO A 141 5.88 6.92 -17.90
N GLY A 142 6.62 7.40 -18.90
CA GLY A 142 7.00 8.80 -19.03
C GLY A 142 5.89 9.69 -19.59
N SER A 143 5.10 9.19 -20.55
CA SER A 143 4.00 9.95 -21.15
C SER A 143 2.65 9.24 -21.01
N LEU A 144 1.69 9.94 -20.41
CA LEU A 144 0.31 9.48 -20.22
C LEU A 144 -0.66 10.45 -20.91
N ALA A 145 -1.63 9.90 -21.62
CA ALA A 145 -2.80 10.65 -22.06
C ALA A 145 -3.71 10.98 -20.86
N ALA A 146 -4.69 11.89 -21.06
CA ALA A 146 -5.57 12.35 -19.98
C ALA A 146 -6.40 11.21 -19.34
N ASN A 147 -6.71 10.16 -20.10
CA ASN A 147 -7.40 8.95 -19.65
C ASN A 147 -6.45 7.91 -19.02
N GLY A 148 -5.17 8.25 -18.84
CA GLY A 148 -4.14 7.38 -18.29
C GLY A 148 -3.49 6.43 -19.28
N ASP A 149 -3.86 6.44 -20.57
CA ASP A 149 -3.23 5.55 -21.55
C ASP A 149 -1.77 5.95 -21.79
N VAL A 150 -0.89 4.96 -21.82
CA VAL A 150 0.54 5.18 -22.08
C VAL A 150 0.74 5.44 -23.56
N GLN A 151 1.30 6.61 -23.88
CA GLN A 151 1.58 6.97 -25.26
C GLN A 151 2.84 6.26 -25.75
N GLY A 152 2.78 5.65 -26.94
CA GLY A 152 3.94 4.99 -27.53
C GLY A 152 4.44 3.77 -26.75
N TYR A 153 3.56 3.05 -26.04
CA TYR A 153 3.95 1.92 -25.18
C TYR A 153 4.77 0.82 -25.89
N LEU A 154 4.74 0.71 -27.22
CA LEU A 154 5.56 -0.24 -27.98
C LEU A 154 7.03 0.20 -28.13
N THR A 155 7.29 1.51 -28.11
CA THR A 155 8.60 2.10 -28.42
C THR A 155 9.24 2.80 -27.21
N ASP A 156 8.44 3.23 -26.23
CA ASP A 156 8.89 3.91 -25.03
C ASP A 156 9.39 2.92 -23.96
N ALA A 157 10.71 2.89 -23.74
CA ALA A 157 11.33 2.01 -22.74
C ALA A 157 10.87 2.29 -21.29
N SER A 158 10.38 3.50 -20.98
CA SER A 158 9.87 3.83 -19.64
C SER A 158 8.55 3.13 -19.31
N ALA A 159 7.82 2.68 -20.33
CA ALA A 159 6.58 1.93 -20.17
C ALA A 159 6.81 0.48 -19.69
N ARG A 160 8.06 -0.01 -19.67
CA ARG A 160 8.37 -1.39 -19.28
C ARG A 160 8.00 -1.67 -17.83
N ALA A 161 7.26 -2.75 -17.62
CA ALA A 161 6.92 -3.31 -16.31
C ALA A 161 8.04 -4.25 -15.82
N THR A 162 9.03 -3.68 -15.15
CA THR A 162 10.22 -4.42 -14.68
C THR A 162 9.82 -5.48 -13.65
N ASN A 163 10.36 -6.70 -13.79
CA ASN A 163 10.08 -7.86 -12.94
C ASN A 163 8.62 -8.34 -12.90
N PHE A 164 7.73 -7.83 -13.77
CA PHE A 164 6.33 -8.26 -13.78
C PHE A 164 6.17 -9.75 -14.12
N GLY A 165 7.01 -10.28 -15.03
CA GLY A 165 7.02 -11.71 -15.39
C GLY A 165 7.33 -12.67 -14.23
N ASN A 166 7.92 -12.19 -13.12
CA ASN A 166 8.13 -13.01 -11.92
C ASN A 166 6.85 -13.15 -11.08
N VAL A 167 5.83 -12.33 -11.35
CA VAL A 167 4.58 -12.28 -10.59
C VAL A 167 3.45 -12.93 -11.37
N LEU A 168 3.31 -12.56 -12.65
CA LEU A 168 2.31 -13.14 -13.55
C LEU A 168 2.86 -13.20 -14.98
N THR A 169 2.91 -14.40 -15.51
CA THR A 169 3.32 -14.62 -16.91
C THR A 169 2.12 -14.42 -17.82
N LEU A 170 2.17 -13.37 -18.64
CA LEU A 170 1.20 -13.12 -19.71
C LEU A 170 1.77 -13.54 -21.07
N THR A 171 0.91 -13.98 -21.96
CA THR A 171 1.20 -14.13 -23.40
C THR A 171 0.67 -12.94 -24.19
N SER A 172 1.03 -12.84 -25.47
CA SER A 172 0.44 -11.84 -26.37
C SER A 172 -1.10 -11.91 -26.37
N GLY A 173 -1.73 -10.74 -26.43
CA GLY A 173 -3.18 -10.58 -26.34
C GLY A 173 -3.78 -10.67 -24.94
N GLN A 174 -3.00 -11.03 -23.92
CA GLN A 174 -3.44 -11.04 -22.52
C GLN A 174 -3.05 -9.74 -21.81
N PHE A 175 -3.94 -9.28 -20.94
CA PHE A 175 -3.69 -8.14 -20.07
C PHE A 175 -3.94 -8.54 -18.61
N ALA A 176 -3.19 -7.91 -17.72
CA ALA A 176 -3.42 -7.96 -16.29
C ALA A 176 -3.71 -6.55 -15.78
N PHE A 177 -4.57 -6.45 -14.80
CA PHE A 177 -4.81 -5.22 -14.08
C PHE A 177 -4.16 -5.29 -12.70
N MET A 178 -3.67 -4.16 -12.24
CA MET A 178 -2.96 -4.04 -10.98
C MET A 178 -3.44 -2.80 -10.23
N ALA A 179 -3.60 -2.96 -8.92
CA ALA A 179 -3.72 -1.86 -7.98
C ALA A 179 -2.64 -1.95 -6.91
N GLU A 180 -1.91 -0.86 -6.70
CA GLU A 180 -0.92 -0.70 -5.64
C GLU A 180 -1.36 0.44 -4.71
N GLY A 181 -1.77 0.11 -3.49
CA GLY A 181 -2.14 1.07 -2.47
C GLY A 181 -1.00 1.26 -1.47
N PHE A 182 -0.60 2.50 -1.25
CA PHE A 182 0.43 2.89 -0.29
C PHE A 182 -0.11 3.96 0.63
N PHE A 183 -0.09 3.70 1.93
CA PHE A 183 -0.63 4.61 2.94
C PHE A 183 0.34 4.73 4.11
N LYS A 184 0.38 5.92 4.71
CA LYS A 184 1.12 6.14 5.95
C LYS A 184 0.47 5.36 7.07
N GLY A 185 1.28 4.59 7.80
CA GLY A 185 0.84 3.97 9.05
C GLY A 185 0.86 4.97 10.20
N LEU A 186 0.93 4.46 11.44
CA LEU A 186 1.11 5.34 12.59
C LEU A 186 2.51 5.96 12.61
N SER A 187 2.57 7.28 12.75
CA SER A 187 3.83 8.02 12.91
C SER A 187 4.67 7.57 14.13
N TRP A 188 4.10 6.79 15.05
CA TRP A 188 4.83 6.15 16.15
C TRP A 188 5.33 4.76 15.72
N SER A 189 6.64 4.67 15.47
CA SER A 189 7.33 3.39 15.29
C SER A 189 7.95 2.95 16.61
N VAL A 190 7.82 1.67 16.95
CA VAL A 190 8.54 1.11 18.09
C VAL A 190 10.01 1.02 17.69
N PRO A 191 10.96 1.63 18.44
CA PRO A 191 12.38 1.64 18.09
C PRO A 191 12.89 0.23 17.73
N GLY A 192 13.54 0.10 16.58
CA GLY A 192 14.10 -1.18 16.11
C GLY A 192 13.11 -2.11 15.40
N SER A 193 11.83 -1.78 15.35
CA SER A 193 10.84 -2.52 14.56
C SER A 193 10.29 -1.57 13.49
N ASN A 194 10.44 -1.92 12.21
CA ASN A 194 9.92 -1.13 11.09
C ASN A 194 8.37 -1.12 11.02
N VAL A 195 7.69 -1.42 12.14
CA VAL A 195 6.25 -1.46 12.31
C VAL A 195 5.75 -0.03 12.49
N GLY A 196 5.08 0.51 11.46
CA GLY A 196 4.31 1.76 11.58
C GLY A 196 4.48 2.78 10.46
N ASN A 197 5.54 2.75 9.64
CA ASN A 197 5.79 3.88 8.74
C ASN A 197 4.99 3.80 7.42
N LEU A 198 4.91 2.62 6.81
CA LEU A 198 4.23 2.40 5.53
C LEU A 198 3.38 1.14 5.58
N ILE A 199 2.13 1.28 5.16
CA ILE A 199 1.20 0.17 4.92
C ILE A 199 0.98 0.10 3.41
N SER A 200 1.40 -1.01 2.80
CA SER A 200 1.26 -1.23 1.36
C SER A 200 0.47 -2.50 1.08
N ARG A 201 -0.44 -2.44 0.10
CA ARG A 201 -1.13 -3.61 -0.42
C ARG A 201 -1.13 -3.60 -1.93
N ARG A 202 -1.06 -4.79 -2.54
CA ARG A 202 -1.11 -4.97 -3.99
C ARG A 202 -2.12 -6.04 -4.34
N TYR A 203 -2.85 -5.80 -5.43
CA TYR A 203 -3.71 -6.79 -6.08
C TYR A 203 -3.39 -6.81 -7.57
N ILE A 204 -3.25 -8.02 -8.13
CA ILE A 204 -3.03 -8.28 -9.55
C ILE A 204 -4.04 -9.35 -9.96
N PHE A 205 -4.66 -9.19 -11.12
CA PHE A 205 -5.70 -10.06 -11.68
C PHE A 205 -5.67 -10.02 -13.20
#